data_AF-B4VQ71-F1
#
_entry.id   AF-B4VQ71-F1
#
_cell.length_a   1.000
_cell.length_b   1.000
_cell.length_c   1.000
_cell.angle_alpha   90.00
_cell.angle_beta   90.00
_cell.angle_gamma   90.00
#
_symmetry.space_group_name_H-M   'P 1'
#
loop_
_entity.id
_entity.type
_entity.pdbx_description
1 polymer ?
#
loop_
_entity_poly.entity_id
_entity_poly.type
_entity_poly.pdbx_seq_one_letter_code
_entity_poly.pdbx_strand_id
1 'polypeptide(L)' 'MVPEFEREEIREMIEGSYRIIYYIKPEQIDVLAVIHGSQQITEDYRPSSE' A
#
# COMPACT_ATOMS: atom_id res chain seq x y z
N MET A 1 9.39 3.18 1.00
CA MET A 1 8.95 3.05 2.39
C MET A 1 7.70 3.90 2.50
N VAL A 2 6.55 3.32 2.86
CA VAL A 2 5.31 4.08 3.09
C VAL A 2 5.36 4.59 4.54
N PRO A 3 5.41 5.91 4.79
CA PRO A 3 5.59 6.46 6.14
C PRO A 3 4.56 5.97 7.18
N GLU A 4 3.36 5.62 6.73
CA GLU A 4 2.23 5.19 7.55
C GLU A 4 2.28 3.70 7.95
N PHE A 5 3.18 2.91 7.35
CA PHE A 5 3.36 1.50 7.69
C PHE A 5 4.76 1.30 8.26
N GLU A 6 4.87 0.89 9.53
CA GLU A 6 6.13 0.52 10.21
C GLU A 6 6.74 -0.80 9.69
N ARG A 7 6.51 -1.15 8.41
CA ARG A 7 6.98 -2.37 7.76
C ARG A 7 7.72 -2.00 6.49
N GLU A 8 9.03 -2.24 6.45
CA GLU A 8 9.90 -1.88 5.32
C GLU A 8 9.52 -2.57 4.00
N GLU A 9 8.83 -3.70 4.10
CA GLU A 9 8.38 -4.52 2.99
C GLU A 9 7.10 -4.00 2.31
N ILE A 10 6.39 -3.06 2.95
CA ILE A 10 5.26 -2.34 2.34
C ILE A 10 5.79 -1.12 1.59
N ARG A 11 5.46 -1.03 0.31
CA ARG A 11 5.90 0.02 -0.59
C ARG A 11 4.72 0.69 -1.28
N GLU A 12 4.96 1.92 -1.71
CA GLU A 12 4.06 2.64 -2.60
C GLU A 12 4.73 2.93 -3.94
N MET A 13 3.90 3.01 -4.97
CA MET A 13 4.25 3.53 -6.28
C MET A 13 3.14 4.49 -6.74
N ILE A 14 3.54 5.63 -7.31
CA ILE A 14 2.61 6.60 -7.88
C ILE A 14 2.59 6.38 -9.39
N GLU A 15 1.41 6.08 -9.93
CA GLU A 15 1.18 5.94 -11.38
C GLU A 15 0.06 6.89 -11.80
N GLY A 16 0.43 7.99 -12.46
CA GLY A 16 -0.48 9.08 -12.77
C GLY A 16 -1.17 9.63 -11.51
N SER A 17 -2.50 9.61 -11.50
CA SER A 17 -3.32 10.05 -10.35
C SER A 17 -3.61 8.94 -9.35
N TYR A 18 -2.91 7.82 -9.38
CA TYR A 18 -3.13 6.68 -8.47
C TYR A 18 -1.91 6.38 -7.62
N ARG A 19 -2.17 5.91 -6.39
CA ARG A 19 -1.20 5.29 -5.48
C ARG A 19 -1.47 3.80 -5.44
N ILE A 20 -0.44 3.00 -5.70
CA ILE A 20 -0.47 1.54 -5.60
C ILE A 20 0.35 1.17 -4.37
N ILE A 21 -0.31 0.52 -3.40
CA ILE A 21 0.34 0.02 -2.18
C ILE A 21 0.51 -1.49 -2.34
N TYR A 22 1.72 -1.98 -2.16
CA TYR A 22 2.05 -3.38 -2.36
C TYR A 22 3.03 -3.90 -1.31
N TYR A 23 2.97 -5.19 -1.06
CA TYR A 23 3.86 -5.91 -0.16
C TYR A 23 4.77 -6.85 -0.96
N ILE A 24 6.07 -6.78 -0.71
CA ILE A 24 7.06 -7.65 -1.37
C ILE A 24 7.26 -8.91 -0.53
N LYS A 25 6.98 -10.07 -1.12
CA LYS A 25 7.38 -11.39 -0.63
C LYS A 25 8.55 -11.91 -1.45
N PRO A 26 9.28 -12.94 -0.97
CA PRO A 26 10.41 -13.50 -1.72
C PRO A 26 10.06 -13.98 -3.15
N GLU A 27 8.84 -14.46 -3.37
CA GLU A 27 8.43 -15.08 -4.65
C GLU A 27 7.26 -14.35 -5.34
N GLN A 28 6.65 -13.35 -4.69
CA GLN A 28 5.48 -12.66 -5.23
C GLN A 28 5.37 -11.21 -4.72
N ILE A 29 4.52 -10.44 -5.38
CA ILE A 29 4.10 -9.12 -4.91
C ILE A 29 2.59 -9.15 -4.68
N ASP A 30 2.17 -8.79 -3.48
CA ASP A 30 0.76 -8.66 -3.16
C ASP A 30 0.35 -7.19 -3.34
N VAL A 31 -0.59 -6.93 -4.25
CA VAL A 31 -1.19 -5.60 -4.38
C VAL A 31 -2.26 -5.48 -3.31
N LEU A 32 -1.99 -4.62 -2.31
CA LEU A 32 -2.89 -4.42 -1.17
C LEU A 32 -4.01 -3.45 -1.54
N ALA A 33 -3.66 -2.34 -2.20
CA ALA A 33 -4.60 -1.30 -2.57
C ALA A 33 -4.20 -0.54 -3.84
N VAL A 34 -5.21 -0.08 -4.58
CA VAL A 34 -5.09 0.91 -5.65
C VAL A 34 -6.03 2.06 -5.32
N ILE A 35 -5.47 3.22 -5.05
CA ILE A 35 -6.18 4.36 -4.46
C ILE A 35 -5.99 5.57 -5.37
N HIS A 36 -7.06 6.31 -5.68
CA HIS A 36 -6.90 7.58 -6.38
C HIS A 36 -6.22 8.59 -5.46
N GLY A 37 -5.22 9.34 -5.93
CA GLY A 37 -4.38 10.23 -5.13
C GLY A 37 -5.11 11.39 -4.46
N SER A 38 -6.36 11.66 -4.87
CA SER A 38 -7.24 12.62 -4.19
C SER A 38 -8.03 12.01 -3.03
N GLN A 39 -8.01 10.68 -2.85
CA GLN A 39 -8.63 9.99 -1.72
C GLN A 39 -7.65 9.97 -0.55
N GLN A 40 -8.14 10.33 0.64
CA GLN A 40 -7.38 10.18 1.88
C GLN A 40 -7.38 8.70 2.29
N ILE A 41 -6.21 8.15 2.61
CA ILE A 41 -6.11 6.86 3.28
C ILE A 41 -6.60 7.10 4.71
N THR A 42 -7.79 6.62 5.05
CA THR A 42 -8.33 6.69 6.40
C THR A 42 -7.77 5.56 7.26
N GLU A 43 -7.53 5.81 8.56
CA GLU A 43 -6.94 4.87 9.53
C GLU A 43 -7.64 3.50 9.62
N ASP A 44 -8.88 3.38 9.13
CA ASP A 44 -9.65 2.13 9.12
C ASP A 44 -9.13 1.07 8.15
N TYR A 45 -8.16 1.39 7.28
CA TYR A 45 -7.49 0.37 6.47
C TYR A 45 -6.42 -0.37 7.31
N ARG A 46 -6.88 -1.16 8.29
CA ARG A 46 -6.06 -2.25 8.84
C ARG A 46 -6.25 -3.45 7.91
N PRO A 47 -5.21 -3.87 7.14
CA PRO A 47 -5.29 -5.15 6.44
C PRO A 47 -5.59 -6.22 7.50
N SER A 48 -6.75 -6.85 7.38
CA SER A 48 -7.18 -7.92 8.27
C SER A 48 -6.07 -8.96 8.33
N SER A 49 -5.63 -9.27 9.54
CA SER A 49 -4.63 -10.30 9.78
C SER A 49 -5.28 -11.66 9.48
N GLU A 50 -5.08 -12.15 8.27
CA GLU A 50 -5.17 -13.58 7.94
C GLU A 50 -3.76 -14.19 7.91
#